data_AF-A0A518CFQ9-F1
#
_entry.id   AF-A0A518CFQ9-F1
#
_cell.length_a   1.000
_cell.length_b   1.000
_cell.length_c   1.000
_cell.angle_alpha   90.00
_cell.angle_beta   90.00
_cell.angle_gamma   90.00
#
_symmetry.space_group_name_H-M   'P 1'
#
loop_
_entity.id
_entity.type
_entity.pdbx_description
1 polymer ?
#
loop_
_entity_poly.entity_id
_entity_poly.type
_entity_poly.pdbx_seq_one_letter_code
_entity_poly.pdbx_strand_id
1 'polypeptide(L)'
;MAPTDDSIPIQNSEVFPVKPPVVWVMFPRWPEDGDGWIFPQDRHKAEGLIPSDFIFRREVTDDDFYLISYGDVQMKIRPVMMEEVPEPKYKMGEVVELAHQFDVEKTTTGTIYAVRWSDYYQEPQYYLIRGDLKSQNPYLAKDLRPFEPPKEFHAMHEYEPQ
;
A
#
# COMPACT_ATOMS: atom_id res chain seq x y z
N MET A 1 63.66 3.17 6.22
CA MET A 1 62.64 4.12 6.70
C MET A 1 62.08 4.82 5.49
N ALA A 2 60.85 4.51 5.11
CA ALA A 2 60.06 5.25 4.13
C ALA A 2 58.78 5.70 4.85
N PRO A 3 58.33 6.94 4.70
CA PRO A 3 57.22 7.48 5.48
C PRO A 3 55.88 6.93 5.01
N THR A 4 55.03 6.66 6.00
CA THR A 4 53.58 6.47 5.90
C THR A 4 52.94 7.70 5.25
N ASP A 5 52.27 7.51 4.12
CA ASP A 5 51.32 8.48 3.58
C ASP A 5 49.90 8.02 3.97
N ASP A 6 49.56 8.32 5.21
CA ASP A 6 48.31 7.99 5.86
C ASP A 6 47.40 9.22 5.75
N SER A 7 46.90 9.48 4.54
CA SER A 7 45.99 10.60 4.26
C SER A 7 45.22 10.36 2.97
N ILE A 8 44.42 9.29 2.91
CA ILE A 8 43.27 9.29 2.01
C ILE A 8 42.19 10.09 2.73
N PRO A 9 41.87 11.33 2.32
CA PRO A 9 40.74 12.03 2.88
C PRO A 9 39.49 11.22 2.55
N ILE A 10 38.77 10.79 3.58
CA ILE A 10 37.44 10.21 3.46
C ILE A 10 36.60 11.31 2.80
N GLN A 11 36.38 11.21 1.49
CA GLN A 11 35.42 12.07 0.81
C GLN A 11 34.09 11.83 1.51
N ASN A 12 33.62 12.82 2.26
CA ASN A 12 32.26 12.86 2.77
C ASN A 12 31.36 12.54 1.58
N SER A 13 30.76 11.36 1.61
CA SER A 13 29.84 10.89 0.59
C SER A 13 28.71 11.91 0.49
N GLU A 14 28.74 12.70 -0.58
CA GLU A 14 27.71 13.67 -0.89
C GLU A 14 26.37 12.92 -1.00
N VAL A 15 25.49 13.22 -0.05
CA VAL A 15 24.05 12.90 -0.07
C VAL A 15 23.75 11.40 -0.19
N PHE A 16 23.80 10.69 0.94
CA PHE A 16 23.02 9.46 1.08
C PHE A 16 21.60 9.71 0.57
N PRO A 17 21.00 8.80 -0.21
CA PRO A 17 19.65 9.01 -0.69
C PRO A 17 18.75 9.23 0.52
N VAL A 18 18.19 10.44 0.61
CA VAL A 18 17.14 10.76 1.58
C VAL A 18 16.06 9.71 1.37
N LYS A 19 15.79 8.91 2.42
CA LYS A 19 14.78 7.86 2.37
C LYS A 19 13.53 8.41 1.68
N PRO A 20 12.94 7.71 0.69
CA PRO A 20 11.83 8.27 -0.07
C PRO A 20 10.73 8.72 0.90
N PRO A 21 10.07 9.86 0.63
CA PRO A 21 9.03 10.37 1.53
C PRO A 21 7.89 9.37 1.69
N VAL A 22 7.65 8.53 0.68
CA VAL A 22 6.63 7.48 0.66
C VAL A 22 7.25 6.17 0.14
N VAL A 23 7.02 5.07 0.87
CA VAL A 23 7.33 3.70 0.42
C VAL A 23 6.21 2.75 0.85
N TRP A 24 6.23 1.51 0.35
CA TRP A 24 5.29 0.46 0.73
C TRP A 24 6.02 -0.64 1.47
N VAL A 25 5.42 -1.11 2.56
CA VAL A 25 6.10 -1.99 3.51
C VAL A 25 5.15 -3.07 4.03
N MET A 26 5.73 -4.18 4.49
CA MET A 26 5.02 -5.22 5.23
C MET A 26 5.75 -5.58 6.52
N PHE A 27 5.01 -6.16 7.46
CA PHE A 27 5.51 -6.58 8.77
C PHE A 27 5.32 -8.10 8.93
N PRO A 28 6.23 -8.93 8.38
CA PRO A 28 6.05 -10.38 8.40
C PRO A 28 6.23 -10.98 9.80
N ARG A 29 6.85 -10.23 10.74
CA ARG A 29 7.13 -10.66 12.11
C ARG A 29 6.98 -9.50 13.08
N TRP A 30 6.69 -9.81 14.34
CA TRP A 30 6.86 -8.85 15.44
C TRP A 30 8.34 -8.53 15.63
N PRO A 31 8.71 -7.25 15.82
CA PRO A 31 10.03 -6.89 16.30
C PRO A 31 10.33 -7.53 17.65
N GLU A 32 11.59 -7.87 17.90
CA GLU A 32 12.03 -8.53 19.14
C GLU A 32 11.72 -7.70 20.40
N ASP A 33 11.77 -6.37 20.28
CA ASP A 33 11.48 -5.41 21.35
C ASP A 33 9.97 -5.22 21.65
N GLY A 34 9.10 -6.06 21.07
CA GLY A 34 7.65 -6.02 21.28
C GLY A 34 6.95 -4.91 20.49
N ASP A 35 6.01 -4.21 21.13
CA ASP A 35 5.16 -3.16 20.53
C ASP A 35 5.56 -1.72 20.89
N GLY A 36 6.68 -1.55 21.61
CA GLY A 36 7.12 -0.27 22.15
C GLY A 36 7.47 0.78 21.09
N TRP A 37 7.64 0.35 19.83
CA TRP A 37 7.87 1.20 18.67
C TRP A 37 6.57 1.81 18.13
N ILE A 38 5.39 1.28 18.48
CA ILE A 38 4.09 1.85 18.11
C ILE A 38 3.70 2.92 19.14
N PHE A 39 3.21 4.06 18.66
CA PHE A 39 2.74 5.13 19.54
C PHE A 39 1.66 4.59 20.50
N PRO A 40 1.69 4.88 21.81
CA PRO A 40 0.83 4.21 22.79
C PRO A 40 -0.67 4.22 22.46
N GLN A 41 -1.16 5.34 21.90
CA GLN A 41 -2.56 5.52 21.51
C GLN A 41 -2.95 4.68 20.30
N ASP A 42 -1.99 4.22 19.50
CA ASP A 42 -2.22 3.48 18.26
C ASP A 42 -1.99 1.97 18.40
N ARG A 43 -1.47 1.48 19.54
CA ARG A 43 -1.15 0.05 19.73
C ARG A 43 -2.33 -0.87 19.47
N HIS A 44 -3.52 -0.49 19.93
CA HIS A 44 -4.75 -1.26 19.71
C HIS A 44 -5.10 -1.42 18.22
N LYS A 45 -4.66 -0.50 17.34
CA LYS A 45 -4.92 -0.56 15.90
C LYS A 45 -4.04 -1.60 15.21
N ALA A 46 -2.91 -1.98 15.80
CA ALA A 46 -2.00 -2.96 15.23
C ALA A 46 -2.49 -4.40 15.45
N GLU A 47 -3.40 -4.61 16.40
CA GLU A 47 -3.99 -5.91 16.68
C GLU A 47 -4.71 -6.46 15.44
N GLY A 48 -4.29 -7.65 14.98
CA GLY A 48 -4.83 -8.29 13.77
C GLY A 48 -4.30 -7.71 12.44
N LEU A 49 -3.50 -6.64 12.48
CA LEU A 49 -2.82 -6.08 11.31
C LEU A 49 -1.33 -6.42 11.28
N ILE A 50 -0.70 -6.63 12.44
CA ILE A 50 0.73 -6.93 12.56
C ILE A 50 0.92 -8.13 13.50
N PRO A 51 1.77 -9.10 13.15
CA PRO A 51 2.40 -9.31 11.84
C PRO A 51 1.39 -9.77 10.79
N SER A 52 1.63 -9.39 9.54
CA SER A 52 0.84 -9.84 8.40
C SER A 52 1.58 -9.61 7.09
N ASP A 53 0.97 -10.10 6.02
CA ASP A 53 1.27 -9.80 4.63
C ASP A 53 0.52 -8.55 4.11
N PHE A 54 -0.12 -7.74 4.97
CA PHE A 54 -0.74 -6.50 4.52
C PHE A 54 0.31 -5.51 4.03
N ILE A 55 0.03 -4.87 2.89
CA ILE A 55 0.91 -3.86 2.32
C ILE A 55 0.50 -2.48 2.83
N PHE A 56 1.29 -1.94 3.75
CA PHE A 56 1.10 -0.61 4.32
C PHE A 56 1.78 0.44 3.46
N ARG A 57 1.13 1.59 3.31
CA ARG A 57 1.82 2.80 2.85
C ARG A 57 2.51 3.45 4.04
N ARG A 58 3.79 3.77 3.90
CA ARG A 58 4.62 4.37 4.95
C ARG A 58 5.15 5.72 4.50
N GLU A 59 4.93 6.75 5.32
CA GLU A 59 5.36 8.12 5.08
C GLU A 59 6.39 8.57 6.13
N VAL A 60 7.37 9.38 5.72
CA VAL A 60 8.24 10.09 6.66
C VAL A 60 7.44 11.26 7.24
N THR A 61 7.50 11.45 8.56
CA THR A 61 7.02 12.67 9.21
C THR A 61 8.21 13.49 9.71
N ASP A 62 7.99 14.77 9.99
CA ASP A 62 9.05 15.70 10.42
C ASP A 62 9.58 15.42 11.84
N ASP A 63 8.95 14.51 12.59
CA ASP A 63 9.13 14.33 14.03
C ASP A 63 9.76 13.00 14.46
N ASP A 64 10.67 12.43 13.64
CA ASP A 64 11.34 11.13 13.86
C ASP A 64 10.41 9.91 13.93
N PHE A 65 9.16 10.06 13.52
CA PHE A 65 8.21 8.97 13.37
C PHE A 65 7.96 8.66 11.88
N TYR A 66 7.30 7.54 11.66
CA TYR A 66 6.63 7.23 10.41
C TYR A 66 5.13 7.18 10.63
N LEU A 67 4.37 7.61 9.62
CA LEU A 67 2.95 7.33 9.52
C LEU A 67 2.78 6.10 8.64
N ILE A 68 2.19 5.03 9.17
CA ILE A 68 1.77 3.89 8.37
C ILE A 68 0.25 3.89 8.21
N SER A 69 -0.21 3.58 7.01
CA SER A 69 -1.63 3.55 6.67
C SER A 69 -2.01 2.29 5.92
N TYR A 70 -3.16 1.71 6.27
CA TYR A 70 -3.79 0.60 5.58
C TYR A 70 -5.32 0.82 5.55
N GLY A 71 -5.82 1.22 4.37
CA GLY A 71 -7.19 1.73 4.24
C GLY A 71 -7.39 2.95 5.14
N ASP A 72 -8.44 2.89 5.97
CA ASP A 72 -8.77 3.97 6.92
C ASP A 72 -7.97 3.91 8.22
N VAL A 73 -7.20 2.84 8.45
CA VAL A 73 -6.38 2.70 9.65
C VAL A 73 -5.05 3.43 9.45
N GLN A 74 -4.75 4.33 10.38
CA GLN A 74 -3.46 5.03 10.44
C GLN A 74 -2.84 4.87 11.83
N MET A 75 -1.54 4.62 11.85
CA MET A 75 -0.75 4.46 13.07
C MET A 75 0.57 5.22 12.95
N LYS A 76 0.94 5.88 14.04
CA LYS A 76 2.25 6.49 14.18
C LYS A 76 3.23 5.51 14.82
N ILE A 77 4.39 5.35 14.20
CA ILE A 77 5.39 4.36 14.60
C ILE A 77 6.78 4.96 14.61
N ARG A 78 7.65 4.47 15.49
CA ARG A 78 9.09 4.75 15.43
C ARG A 78 9.73 3.94 14.29
N PRO A 79 10.89 4.37 13.78
CA PRO A 79 11.67 3.55 12.86
C PRO A 79 11.90 2.15 13.42
N VAL A 80 11.55 1.15 12.64
CA VAL A 80 11.67 -0.27 12.98
C VAL A 80 11.99 -1.06 11.71
N MET A 81 12.50 -2.28 11.86
CA MET A 81 12.73 -3.17 10.73
C MET A 81 11.40 -3.60 10.11
N MET A 82 11.27 -3.38 8.81
CA MET A 82 10.12 -3.73 7.99
C MET A 82 10.63 -4.10 6.60
N GLU A 83 9.90 -4.93 5.88
CA GLU A 83 10.28 -5.33 4.53
C GLU A 83 9.64 -4.37 3.52
N GLU A 84 10.45 -3.73 2.69
CA GLU A 84 9.95 -2.90 1.59
C GLU A 84 9.43 -3.79 0.47
N VAL A 85 8.26 -3.43 -0.07
CA VAL A 85 7.60 -4.14 -1.17
C VAL A 85 7.30 -3.15 -2.30
N PRO A 86 7.14 -3.63 -3.56
CA PRO A 86 6.71 -2.79 -4.66
C PRO A 86 5.40 -2.04 -4.38
N GLU A 87 5.28 -0.83 -4.94
CA GLU A 87 4.01 -0.09 -4.93
C GLU A 87 2.89 -0.95 -5.55
N PRO A 88 1.76 -1.16 -4.83
CA PRO A 88 0.59 -1.78 -5.42
C PRO A 88 0.05 -0.96 -6.58
N LYS A 89 -0.25 -1.63 -7.69
CA LYS A 89 -0.85 -1.01 -8.88
C LYS A 89 -2.21 -0.38 -8.58
N TYR A 90 -2.95 -0.98 -7.65
CA TYR A 90 -4.25 -0.49 -7.21
C TYR A 90 -4.26 -0.32 -5.68
N LYS A 91 -5.10 0.58 -5.19
CA LYS A 91 -5.17 0.94 -3.76
C LYS A 91 -6.48 0.48 -3.14
N MET A 92 -6.50 0.34 -1.81
CA MET A 92 -7.74 0.11 -1.08
C MET A 92 -8.75 1.23 -1.36
N GLY A 93 -10.02 0.86 -1.51
CA GLY A 93 -11.11 1.76 -1.87
C GLY A 93 -11.27 2.01 -3.37
N GLU A 94 -10.29 1.66 -4.20
CA GLU A 94 -10.42 1.82 -5.66
C GLU A 94 -11.41 0.83 -6.24
N VAL A 95 -12.16 1.30 -7.25
CA VAL A 95 -13.06 0.45 -8.05
C VAL A 95 -12.29 -0.04 -9.27
N VAL A 96 -12.34 -1.35 -9.49
CA VAL A 96 -11.67 -2.04 -10.60
C VAL A 96 -12.65 -2.94 -11.32
N GLU A 97 -12.34 -3.26 -12.57
CA GLU A 97 -13.06 -4.25 -13.37
C GLU A 97 -12.25 -5.55 -13.49
N LEU A 98 -12.94 -6.68 -13.57
CA LEU A 98 -12.29 -7.96 -13.89
C LEU A 98 -11.95 -8.02 -15.38
N ALA A 99 -10.68 -8.29 -15.70
CA ALA A 99 -10.18 -8.34 -17.07
C ALA A 99 -10.73 -9.51 -17.90
N HIS A 100 -11.17 -10.59 -17.24
CA HIS A 100 -11.73 -11.78 -17.87
C HIS A 100 -13.11 -12.10 -17.28
N GLN A 101 -14.14 -12.03 -18.11
CA GLN A 101 -15.45 -12.62 -17.84
C GLN A 101 -15.65 -13.83 -18.75
N PHE A 102 -15.91 -14.99 -18.14
CA PHE A 102 -16.54 -16.13 -18.83
C PHE A 102 -18.08 -16.07 -18.75
N ASP A 103 -18.63 -15.12 -17.99
CA ASP A 103 -20.04 -15.09 -17.62
C ASP A 103 -20.56 -13.64 -17.58
N VAL A 104 -21.55 -13.36 -18.41
CA VAL A 104 -21.99 -12.00 -18.78
C VAL A 104 -22.94 -11.39 -17.72
N GLU A 105 -23.36 -12.18 -16.73
CA GLU A 105 -24.44 -11.83 -15.79
C GLU A 105 -23.98 -11.31 -14.42
N LYS A 106 -22.67 -11.30 -14.10
CA LYS A 106 -22.16 -10.83 -12.79
C LYS A 106 -21.54 -9.45 -12.89
N THR A 107 -21.81 -8.61 -11.89
CA THR A 107 -21.17 -7.29 -11.69
C THR A 107 -19.68 -7.39 -11.97
N THR A 108 -19.26 -6.77 -13.07
CA THR A 108 -17.90 -6.82 -13.59
C THR A 108 -16.93 -6.00 -12.75
N THR A 109 -17.49 -5.10 -11.93
CA THR A 109 -16.76 -4.19 -11.07
C THR A 109 -16.67 -4.70 -9.63
N GLY A 110 -15.64 -4.28 -8.92
CA GLY A 110 -15.49 -4.52 -7.49
C GLY A 110 -14.62 -3.45 -6.83
N THR A 111 -14.83 -3.24 -5.54
CA THR A 111 -14.03 -2.31 -4.73
C THR A 111 -12.95 -3.06 -3.98
N ILE A 112 -11.70 -2.62 -4.07
CA ILE A 112 -10.59 -3.23 -3.35
C ILE A 112 -10.76 -2.98 -1.86
N TYR A 113 -10.88 -4.04 -1.06
CA TYR A 113 -10.99 -3.93 0.40
C TYR A 113 -9.75 -4.39 1.14
N ALA A 114 -8.83 -5.08 0.47
CA ALA A 114 -7.55 -5.48 1.05
C ALA A 114 -6.49 -5.63 -0.03
N VAL A 115 -5.26 -5.27 0.32
CA VAL A 115 -4.07 -5.45 -0.53
C VAL A 115 -3.03 -6.19 0.30
N ARG A 116 -2.62 -7.37 -0.18
CA ARG A 116 -1.73 -8.28 0.53
C ARG A 116 -0.55 -8.66 -0.36
N TRP A 117 0.60 -8.90 0.23
CA TRP A 117 1.75 -9.45 -0.45
C TRP A 117 1.57 -10.95 -0.66
N SER A 118 1.92 -11.46 -1.83
CA SER A 118 1.98 -12.89 -2.08
C SER A 118 3.43 -13.36 -2.13
N ASP A 119 3.86 -14.15 -1.17
CA ASP A 119 5.19 -14.78 -1.22
C ASP A 119 5.35 -15.74 -2.41
N TYR A 120 4.26 -16.36 -2.86
CA TYR A 120 4.29 -17.31 -3.98
C TYR A 120 4.50 -16.59 -5.32
N TYR A 121 3.74 -15.53 -5.59
CA TYR A 121 3.84 -14.79 -6.84
C TYR A 121 4.85 -13.63 -6.79
N GLN A 122 5.36 -13.29 -5.60
CA GLN A 122 6.22 -12.13 -5.36
C GLN A 122 5.61 -10.83 -5.91
N GLU A 123 4.29 -10.67 -5.72
CA GLU A 123 3.55 -9.49 -6.17
C GLU A 123 2.32 -9.20 -5.28
N PRO A 124 1.76 -7.97 -5.33
CA PRO A 124 0.54 -7.62 -4.63
C PRO A 124 -0.70 -8.38 -5.14
N GLN A 125 -1.51 -8.84 -4.19
CA GLN A 125 -2.80 -9.49 -4.37
C GLN A 125 -3.93 -8.60 -3.84
N TYR A 126 -5.04 -8.60 -4.58
CA TYR A 126 -6.17 -7.71 -4.34
C TYR A 126 -7.42 -8.51 -3.98
N TYR A 127 -8.11 -8.10 -2.93
CA TYR A 127 -9.39 -8.68 -2.54
C TYR A 127 -10.50 -7.68 -2.77
N LEU A 128 -11.62 -8.14 -3.33
CA LEU A 128 -12.70 -7.29 -3.82
C LEU A 128 -14.00 -7.50 -3.07
N ILE A 129 -14.73 -6.42 -2.84
CA ILE A 129 -16.16 -6.43 -2.52
C ILE A 129 -16.93 -6.20 -3.83
N ARG A 130 -17.88 -7.07 -4.15
CA ARG A 130 -18.76 -6.96 -5.32
C ARG A 130 -20.21 -7.07 -4.88
N GLY A 131 -20.93 -5.94 -4.85
CA GLY A 131 -22.20 -5.87 -4.13
C GLY A 131 -21.99 -6.26 -2.67
N ASP A 132 -22.72 -7.27 -2.21
CA ASP A 132 -22.61 -7.78 -0.83
C ASP A 132 -21.57 -8.90 -0.66
N LEU A 133 -20.87 -9.30 -1.72
CA LEU A 133 -19.95 -10.43 -1.71
C LEU A 133 -18.49 -9.99 -1.57
N LYS A 134 -17.84 -10.43 -0.48
CA LYS A 134 -16.37 -10.38 -0.33
C LYS A 134 -15.73 -11.57 -1.04
N SER A 135 -14.72 -11.32 -1.86
CA SER A 135 -13.95 -12.39 -2.50
C SER A 135 -13.18 -13.18 -1.44
N GLN A 136 -13.27 -14.51 -1.48
CA GLN A 136 -12.43 -15.38 -0.65
C GLN A 136 -11.04 -15.56 -1.28
N ASN A 137 -10.98 -15.58 -2.61
CA ASN A 137 -9.75 -15.68 -3.37
C ASN A 137 -9.26 -14.28 -3.79
N PRO A 138 -7.93 -14.07 -3.80
CA PRO A 138 -7.33 -12.85 -4.32
C PRO A 138 -7.30 -12.82 -5.85
N TYR A 139 -7.15 -11.62 -6.39
CA TYR A 139 -6.85 -11.34 -7.80
C TYR A 139 -5.44 -10.78 -7.92
N LEU A 140 -4.79 -11.01 -9.05
CA LEU A 140 -3.52 -10.36 -9.38
C LEU A 140 -3.78 -9.09 -10.21
N ALA A 141 -2.78 -8.22 -10.31
CA ALA A 141 -2.91 -6.97 -11.06
C ALA A 141 -3.28 -7.18 -12.54
N LYS A 142 -2.89 -8.32 -13.12
CA LYS A 142 -3.19 -8.71 -14.51
C LYS A 142 -4.65 -9.11 -14.72
N ASP A 143 -5.33 -9.53 -13.66
CA ASP A 143 -6.73 -9.95 -13.69
C ASP A 143 -7.69 -8.76 -13.54
N LEU A 144 -7.14 -7.55 -13.34
CA LEU A 144 -7.86 -6.33 -13.03
C LEU A 144 -7.55 -5.22 -14.03
N ARG A 145 -8.55 -4.37 -14.28
CA ARG A 145 -8.41 -3.13 -15.04
C ARG A 145 -8.95 -1.95 -14.22
N PRO A 146 -8.43 -0.73 -14.42
CA PRO A 146 -9.04 0.46 -13.86
C PRO A 146 -10.51 0.56 -14.31
N PHE A 147 -11.41 0.89 -13.39
CA PHE A 147 -12.78 1.23 -13.76
C PHE A 147 -12.80 2.64 -14.35
N GLU A 148 -13.22 2.75 -15.60
CA GLU A 148 -13.50 4.04 -16.23
C GLU A 148 -15.02 4.27 -16.18
N PRO A 149 -15.52 5.22 -15.37
CA PRO A 149 -16.93 5.53 -15.38
C PRO A 149 -17.34 6.00 -16.78
N PRO A 150 -18.53 5.63 -17.28
CA PRO A 150 -19.03 6.17 -18.52
C PRO A 150 -18.97 7.69 -18.47
N LYS A 151 -18.39 8.31 -19.50
CA LYS A 151 -18.47 9.77 -19.67
C LYS A 151 -19.95 10.09 -19.85
N GLU A 152 -20.62 10.53 -18.80
CA GLU A 152 -22.02 10.93 -18.90
C GLU A 152 -22.14 12.02 -19.97
N PHE A 153 -23.00 11.76 -20.96
CA PHE A 153 -23.45 12.76 -21.92
C PHE A 153 -24.19 13.86 -21.14
N HIS A 154 -23.47 14.96 -20.86
CA HIS A 154 -24.07 16.25 -20.53
C HIS A 154 -24.88 16.76 -21.74
N ALA A 155 -26.08 16.22 -21.98
CA ALA A 155 -26.95 16.74 -23.03
C ALA A 155 -28.41 16.29 -22.88
N MET A 156 -29.05 16.37 -21.70
CA MET A 156 -30.53 16.29 -21.62
C MET A 156 -31.07 17.06 -20.41
N HIS A 157 -30.77 18.35 -20.29
CA HIS A 157 -31.62 19.29 -19.53
C HIS A 157 -31.54 20.70 -20.15
N GLU A 158 -31.86 20.82 -21.43
CA GLU A 158 -32.49 22.04 -21.94
C GLU A 158 -33.99 21.77 -22.01
N TYR A 159 -34.67 22.16 -20.94
CA TYR A 159 -36.12 22.31 -20.89
C TYR A 159 -36.38 23.82 -21.09
N GLU A 160 -36.73 24.24 -22.30
CA GLU A 160 -37.45 25.51 -22.49
C GLU A 160 -38.91 25.19 -22.84
N PRO A 161 -39.88 25.46 -21.94
CA PRO A 161 -41.27 25.49 -22.33
C PRO A 161 -41.54 26.75 -23.16
N GLN A 162 -42.27 26.57 -24.28
CA GLN A 162 -42.83 27.66 -25.11
C GLN A 162 -43.94 28.43 -24.37
#